data_AF-A0A9P6Z6R7-F1
#
_entry.id   AF-A0A9P6Z6R7-F1
#
_cell.length_a   1.000
_cell.length_b   1.000
_cell.length_c   1.000
_cell.angle_alpha   90.00
_cell.angle_beta   90.00
_cell.angle_gamma   90.00
#
_symmetry.space_group_name_H-M   'P 1'
#
loop_
_entity.id
_entity.type
_entity.pdbx_description
1 polymer ?
#
loop_
_entity_poly.entity_id
_entity_poly.type
_entity_poly.pdbx_seq_one_letter_code
_entity_poly.pdbx_strand_id
1 'polypeptide(L)'
;MSSLLKRISSFIYTPKEEVSVEEVSVEEDQIPPQDVTVPDCNNCVSECDEHQTYPSYLQLDTDSPLLGSMSPYGRHFMISTAQCDWAERIEEDEGTLAAELHALIKADPMPWRTFITNTSHIPNHSTTVHCSMDIIILPDNIVVGNVTADDAQTIYEIFVKRPLPEEPVNIQKEFESVDLKEMGVYPNPYDSMILICSHRKRDKRCGITAPILNREFDHVLRELDIHDGEGGTAVLMVSHIGGKK
;
A
#
# COMPACT_ATOMS: atom_id res chain seq x y z
N MET A 1 -10.96 -62.78 -38.62
CA MET A 1 -12.20 -62.21 -39.20
C MET A 1 -12.72 -61.15 -38.24
N SER A 2 -12.88 -59.91 -38.75
CA SER A 2 -13.67 -58.77 -38.22
C SER A 2 -13.30 -58.21 -36.83
N SER A 3 -12.63 -57.05 -36.70
CA SER A 3 -13.11 -55.66 -36.91
C SER A 3 -14.11 -55.22 -35.82
N LEU A 4 -13.75 -54.35 -34.86
CA LEU A 4 -13.66 -52.86 -34.91
C LEU A 4 -14.94 -52.19 -34.36
N LEU A 5 -14.77 -51.01 -33.72
CA LEU A 5 -15.78 -50.02 -33.28
C LEU A 5 -16.38 -50.25 -31.87
N LYS A 6 -16.62 -49.25 -31.00
CA LYS A 6 -16.51 -47.78 -31.07
C LYS A 6 -16.62 -47.21 -29.64
N ARG A 7 -16.00 -46.05 -29.44
CA ARG A 7 -16.22 -45.03 -28.39
C ARG A 7 -17.70 -44.78 -28.05
N ILE A 8 -18.00 -44.46 -26.78
CA ILE A 8 -18.97 -43.46 -26.24
C ILE A 8 -18.65 -43.35 -24.72
N SER A 9 -18.06 -42.24 -24.27
CA SER A 9 -18.69 -41.05 -23.66
C SER A 9 -19.14 -41.25 -22.20
N SER A 10 -18.46 -40.57 -21.29
CA SER A 10 -19.02 -39.83 -20.14
C SER A 10 -17.87 -39.20 -19.35
N PHE A 11 -17.43 -38.03 -19.82
CA PHE A 11 -16.79 -37.04 -18.95
C PHE A 11 -17.85 -36.60 -17.95
N ILE A 12 -17.83 -37.19 -16.75
CA ILE A 12 -18.68 -36.74 -15.65
C ILE A 12 -18.01 -35.49 -15.08
N TYR A 13 -18.62 -34.37 -15.43
CA TYR A 13 -18.50 -33.06 -14.81
C TYR A 13 -18.66 -33.21 -13.28
N THR A 14 -17.56 -33.08 -12.54
CA THR A 14 -17.61 -32.81 -11.09
C THR A 14 -18.10 -31.37 -10.89
N PRO A 15 -19.21 -31.15 -10.18
CA PRO A 15 -19.65 -29.81 -9.85
C PRO A 15 -18.60 -29.14 -8.95
N LYS A 16 -18.32 -27.86 -9.19
CA LYS A 16 -17.55 -27.00 -8.28
C LYS A 16 -18.20 -27.05 -6.90
N GLU A 17 -17.42 -27.42 -5.89
CA GLU A 17 -17.77 -27.15 -4.50
C GLU A 17 -18.03 -25.64 -4.34
N GLU A 18 -19.20 -25.32 -3.79
CA GLU A 18 -19.52 -24.00 -3.30
C GLU A 18 -18.51 -23.68 -2.19
N VAL A 19 -17.62 -22.72 -2.48
CA VAL A 19 -16.74 -22.14 -1.45
C VAL A 19 -17.66 -21.39 -0.50
N SER A 20 -17.88 -21.95 0.68
CA SER A 20 -18.47 -21.24 1.80
C SER A 20 -17.67 -19.97 2.03
N VAL A 21 -18.37 -18.83 2.06
CA VAL A 21 -17.78 -17.56 2.49
C VAL A 21 -17.47 -17.72 3.97
N GLU A 22 -16.25 -18.15 4.30
CA GLU A 22 -15.74 -18.02 5.67
C GLU A 22 -15.74 -16.52 5.97
N GLU A 23 -16.51 -16.12 6.99
CA GLU A 23 -16.43 -14.76 7.52
C GLU A 23 -14.97 -14.52 7.94
N VAL A 24 -14.33 -13.55 7.31
CA VAL A 24 -12.94 -13.20 7.62
C VAL A 24 -12.93 -12.64 9.04
N SER A 25 -12.49 -13.45 10.00
CA SER A 25 -12.28 -12.99 11.37
C SER A 25 -11.02 -12.13 11.42
N VAL A 26 -11.17 -10.86 11.79
CA VAL A 26 -10.06 -9.94 12.06
C VAL A 26 -9.97 -9.67 13.55
N GLU A 27 -8.78 -9.31 14.03
CA GLU A 27 -8.60 -8.82 15.40
C GLU A 27 -9.46 -7.57 15.62
N GLU A 28 -10.01 -7.39 16.82
CA GLU A 28 -10.97 -6.31 17.14
C GLU A 28 -10.42 -4.91 16.80
N ASP A 29 -9.10 -4.73 16.89
CA ASP A 29 -8.40 -3.48 16.56
C ASP A 29 -8.48 -3.08 15.06
N GLN A 30 -8.88 -4.00 14.18
CA GLN A 30 -9.09 -3.72 12.74
C GLN A 30 -10.52 -3.28 12.42
N ILE A 31 -11.42 -3.29 13.41
CA ILE A 31 -12.80 -2.84 13.24
C ILE A 31 -12.84 -1.36 13.63
N PRO A 32 -13.24 -0.45 12.71
CA PRO A 32 -13.38 0.96 13.07
C PRO A 32 -14.36 1.07 14.25
N PRO A 33 -14.09 1.95 15.23
CA PRO A 33 -14.94 2.08 16.41
C PRO A 33 -16.39 2.36 16.00
N GLN A 34 -17.35 1.60 16.53
CA GLN A 34 -18.77 1.67 16.12
C GLN A 34 -19.41 3.04 16.40
N ASP A 35 -18.83 3.78 17.34
CA ASP A 35 -19.16 5.14 17.73
C ASP A 35 -18.69 6.21 16.72
N VAL A 36 -17.88 5.86 15.73
CA VAL A 36 -17.57 6.70 14.55
C VAL A 36 -18.56 6.42 13.42
N THR A 37 -19.86 6.44 13.75
CA THR A 37 -20.92 6.38 12.76
C THR A 37 -21.17 7.78 12.21
N VAL A 38 -20.54 8.08 11.07
CA VAL A 38 -20.85 9.28 10.29
C VAL A 38 -22.32 9.19 9.85
N PRO A 39 -23.12 10.28 9.94
CA PRO A 39 -24.44 10.31 9.32
C PRO A 39 -24.33 9.86 7.86
N ASP A 40 -25.29 9.06 7.39
CA ASP A 40 -25.29 8.59 6.00
C ASP A 40 -25.49 9.78 5.04
N CYS A 41 -24.37 10.39 4.63
CA CYS A 41 -24.35 11.51 3.70
C CYS A 41 -24.92 11.14 2.33
N ASN A 42 -24.92 9.85 1.94
CA ASN A 42 -25.52 9.42 0.67
C ASN A 42 -27.04 9.53 0.68
N ASN A 43 -27.67 9.48 1.86
CA ASN A 43 -29.11 9.63 2.06
C ASN A 43 -29.47 10.94 2.80
N CYS A 44 -28.54 11.88 2.92
CA CYS A 44 -28.79 13.15 3.57
C CYS A 44 -29.73 14.01 2.72
N VAL A 45 -30.80 14.49 3.34
CA VAL A 45 -31.88 15.25 2.66
C VAL A 45 -31.46 16.68 2.36
N SER A 46 -30.42 17.20 3.03
CA SER A 46 -29.84 18.50 2.72
C SER A 46 -28.80 18.35 1.62
N GLU A 47 -29.06 18.96 0.46
CA GLU A 47 -28.01 19.26 -0.52
C GLU A 47 -26.90 20.03 0.19
N CYS A 48 -25.79 19.35 0.48
CA CYS A 48 -24.59 19.98 1.00
C CYS A 48 -23.66 20.24 -0.18
N ASP A 49 -23.54 21.51 -0.57
CA ASP A 49 -22.55 21.96 -1.57
C ASP A 49 -21.10 21.73 -1.09
N GLU A 50 -20.92 21.33 0.17
CA GLU A 50 -19.63 21.14 0.82
C GLU A 50 -18.90 19.86 0.39
N HIS A 51 -19.61 18.79 0.01
CA HIS A 51 -18.99 17.51 -0.34
C HIS A 51 -18.96 17.27 -1.86
N GLN A 52 -17.76 17.02 -2.40
CA GLN A 52 -17.62 16.73 -3.82
C GLN A 52 -18.04 15.29 -4.15
N THR A 53 -19.09 15.16 -4.95
CA THR A 53 -19.55 13.86 -5.45
C THR A 53 -18.60 13.28 -6.49
N TYR A 54 -18.47 11.96 -6.51
CA TYR A 54 -17.79 11.27 -7.60
C TYR A 54 -18.52 11.45 -8.94
N PRO A 55 -17.80 11.42 -10.08
CA PRO A 55 -18.44 11.46 -11.38
C PRO A 55 -19.39 10.28 -11.57
N SER A 56 -20.62 10.53 -12.02
CA SER A 56 -21.68 9.51 -12.13
C SER A 56 -21.38 8.35 -13.09
N TYR A 57 -20.44 8.53 -14.02
CA TYR A 57 -19.99 7.47 -14.93
C TYR A 57 -18.99 6.51 -14.28
N LEU A 58 -18.53 6.81 -13.06
CA LEU A 58 -17.55 6.00 -12.37
C LEU A 58 -18.25 4.80 -11.71
N GLN A 59 -17.93 3.60 -12.19
CA GLN A 59 -18.44 2.37 -11.60
C GLN A 59 -17.54 1.94 -10.45
N LEU A 60 -18.07 2.05 -9.23
CA LEU A 60 -17.45 1.60 -8.00
C LEU A 60 -18.24 0.39 -7.48
N ASP A 61 -17.52 -0.62 -7.02
CA ASP A 61 -18.14 -1.73 -6.28
C ASP A 61 -18.40 -1.26 -4.84
N THR A 62 -19.67 -1.16 -4.48
CA THR A 62 -20.14 -0.79 -3.14
C THR A 62 -20.72 -1.98 -2.38
N ASP A 63 -20.76 -3.16 -3.00
CA ASP A 63 -21.48 -4.32 -2.48
C ASP A 63 -20.51 -5.37 -1.92
N SER A 64 -19.33 -5.53 -2.55
CA SER A 64 -18.33 -6.47 -2.05
C SER A 64 -17.74 -6.04 -0.71
N PRO A 65 -17.51 -6.98 0.23
CA PRO A 65 -16.84 -6.67 1.48
C PRO A 65 -15.40 -6.21 1.22
N LEU A 66 -15.04 -5.03 1.75
CA LEU A 66 -13.68 -4.52 1.72
C LEU A 66 -12.74 -5.31 2.64
N LEU A 67 -13.28 -5.80 3.76
CA LEU A 67 -12.53 -6.57 4.76
C LEU A 67 -11.94 -7.85 4.13
N GLY A 68 -10.64 -8.07 4.33
CA GLY A 68 -9.94 -9.23 3.78
C GLY A 68 -9.71 -9.21 2.26
N SER A 69 -10.02 -8.11 1.57
CA SER A 69 -9.83 -8.00 0.11
C SER A 69 -8.37 -7.86 -0.31
N MET A 70 -7.50 -7.38 0.58
CA MET A 70 -6.06 -7.29 0.37
C MET A 70 -5.37 -8.55 0.92
N SER A 71 -4.41 -9.10 0.16
CA SER A 71 -3.65 -10.24 0.67
C SER A 71 -2.68 -9.78 1.78
N PRO A 72 -2.62 -10.49 2.92
CA PRO A 72 -1.77 -10.12 4.05
C PRO A 72 -0.31 -9.91 3.66
N TYR A 73 0.35 -8.96 4.32
CA TYR A 73 1.77 -8.69 4.18
C TYR A 73 2.38 -8.41 5.55
N GLY A 74 3.67 -8.73 5.70
CA GLY A 74 4.39 -8.53 6.96
C GLY A 74 5.13 -7.20 7.02
N ARG A 75 5.63 -6.72 5.87
CA ARG A 75 6.37 -5.45 5.80
C ARG A 75 5.92 -4.62 4.61
N HIS A 76 5.75 -3.31 4.80
CA HIS A 76 5.41 -2.34 3.76
C HIS A 76 6.55 -1.35 3.57
N PHE A 77 7.08 -1.28 2.35
CA PHE A 77 8.05 -0.29 1.91
C PHE A 77 7.34 0.77 1.09
N MET A 78 7.37 2.01 1.59
CA MET A 78 6.79 3.17 0.93
C MET A 78 7.89 4.07 0.42
N ILE A 79 8.15 4.03 -0.90
CA ILE A 79 9.24 4.76 -1.55
C ILE A 79 8.76 6.18 -1.88
N SER A 80 9.41 7.19 -1.31
CA SER A 80 9.08 8.62 -1.49
C SER A 80 9.64 9.13 -2.83
N THR A 81 8.86 8.93 -3.89
CA THR A 81 9.29 9.29 -5.26
C THR A 81 9.02 10.74 -5.63
N ALA A 82 8.26 11.48 -4.81
CA ALA A 82 7.75 12.82 -5.11
C ALA A 82 6.97 12.91 -6.45
N GLN A 83 6.37 11.80 -6.90
CA GLN A 83 5.56 11.71 -8.11
C GLN A 83 4.08 11.48 -7.78
N CYS A 84 3.18 11.92 -8.67
CA CYS A 84 1.74 11.74 -8.49
C CYS A 84 1.13 10.55 -9.28
N ASP A 85 1.93 9.93 -10.17
CA ASP A 85 1.56 8.73 -10.94
C ASP A 85 2.84 7.98 -11.35
N TRP A 86 2.72 6.68 -11.65
CA TRP A 86 3.86 5.79 -11.90
C TRP A 86 3.64 4.93 -13.15
N ALA A 87 4.61 4.10 -13.53
CA ALA A 87 4.37 3.02 -14.51
C ALA A 87 3.21 2.12 -14.05
N GLU A 88 2.45 1.51 -14.98
CA GLU A 88 1.29 0.66 -14.64
C GLU A 88 1.66 -0.47 -13.64
N ARG A 89 2.88 -0.97 -13.75
CA ARG A 89 3.49 -1.98 -12.90
C ARG A 89 4.83 -1.44 -12.42
N ILE A 90 4.91 -1.03 -11.17
CA ILE A 90 6.13 -0.44 -10.60
C ILE A 90 7.24 -1.49 -10.49
N GLU A 91 6.86 -2.76 -10.42
CA GLU A 91 7.78 -3.90 -10.41
C GLU A 91 8.43 -4.17 -11.77
N GLU A 92 7.91 -3.57 -12.86
CA GLU A 92 8.44 -3.67 -14.22
C GLU A 92 9.11 -2.36 -14.68
N ASP A 93 9.19 -1.35 -13.81
CA ASP A 93 9.80 -0.04 -14.11
C ASP A 93 11.33 -0.11 -13.93
N GLU A 94 12.02 -0.69 -14.92
CA GLU A 94 13.46 -0.99 -14.87
C GLU A 94 14.32 0.23 -14.46
N GLY A 95 15.32 -0.01 -13.61
CA GLY A 95 16.18 1.04 -13.07
C GLY A 95 15.57 1.85 -11.92
N THR A 96 14.32 1.58 -11.52
CA THR A 96 13.76 2.11 -10.28
C THR A 96 14.06 1.21 -9.09
N LEU A 97 14.15 1.80 -7.90
CA LEU A 97 14.32 1.06 -6.66
C LEU A 97 13.21 0.02 -6.44
N ALA A 98 11.97 0.32 -6.82
CA ALA A 98 10.84 -0.59 -6.70
C ALA A 98 11.05 -1.87 -7.53
N ALA A 99 11.44 -1.73 -8.80
CA ALA A 99 11.70 -2.86 -9.68
C ALA A 99 12.88 -3.72 -9.20
N GLU A 100 13.99 -3.07 -8.79
CA GLU A 100 15.18 -3.77 -8.28
C GLU A 100 14.87 -4.56 -6.99
N LEU A 101 14.16 -3.95 -6.03
CA LEU A 101 13.75 -4.64 -4.80
C LEU A 101 12.80 -5.82 -5.11
N HIS A 102 11.84 -5.64 -6.02
CA HIS A 102 10.97 -6.72 -6.44
C HIS A 102 11.73 -7.89 -7.06
N ALA A 103 12.76 -7.62 -7.87
CA ALA A 103 13.61 -8.65 -8.46
C ALA A 103 14.37 -9.44 -7.38
N LEU A 104 14.95 -8.75 -6.39
CA LEU A 104 15.66 -9.37 -5.27
C LEU A 104 14.74 -10.24 -4.39
N ILE A 105 13.58 -9.71 -4.00
CA ILE A 105 12.57 -10.44 -3.21
C ILE A 105 12.06 -11.67 -3.96
N LYS A 106 11.93 -11.58 -5.29
CA LYS A 106 11.51 -12.71 -6.12
C LYS A 106 12.60 -13.78 -6.21
N ALA A 107 13.88 -13.39 -6.23
CA ALA A 107 15.00 -14.32 -6.29
C ALA A 107 15.23 -15.04 -4.95
N ASP A 108 15.04 -14.34 -3.84
CA ASP A 108 15.23 -14.85 -2.48
C ASP A 108 14.05 -14.39 -1.60
N PRO A 109 12.96 -15.18 -1.51
CA PRO A 109 11.75 -14.75 -0.83
C PRO A 109 11.85 -14.91 0.69
N MET A 110 11.30 -13.94 1.43
CA MET A 110 11.19 -14.00 2.89
C MET A 110 9.95 -14.80 3.36
N PRO A 111 9.94 -15.31 4.61
CA PRO A 111 8.78 -15.99 5.18
C PRO A 111 7.51 -15.11 5.24
N TRP A 112 7.68 -13.78 5.25
CA TRP A 112 6.60 -12.81 5.14
C TRP A 112 6.57 -12.17 3.75
N ARG A 113 5.38 -11.76 3.31
CA ARG A 113 5.25 -10.95 2.11
C ARG A 113 5.75 -9.53 2.38
N THR A 114 6.67 -9.07 1.53
CA THR A 114 7.07 -7.66 1.46
C THR A 114 6.21 -6.95 0.42
N PHE A 115 5.55 -5.88 0.83
CA PHE A 115 4.69 -5.07 -0.01
C PHE A 115 5.37 -3.74 -0.31
N ILE A 116 5.44 -3.35 -1.58
CA ILE A 116 6.15 -2.15 -2.03
C ILE A 116 5.15 -1.23 -2.70
N THR A 117 5.17 0.05 -2.32
CA THR A 117 4.43 1.10 -3.01
C THR A 117 5.32 2.31 -3.21
N ASN A 118 5.19 2.98 -4.35
CA ASN A 118 5.70 4.33 -4.50
C ASN A 118 4.70 5.33 -3.91
N THR A 119 5.20 6.45 -3.44
CA THR A 119 4.40 7.50 -2.81
C THR A 119 4.78 8.87 -3.36
N SER A 120 3.81 9.78 -3.29
CA SER A 120 3.96 11.20 -3.61
C SER A 120 4.69 12.00 -2.54
N HIS A 121 5.05 11.35 -1.43
CA HIS A 121 5.81 11.96 -0.35
C HIS A 121 7.11 12.57 -0.88
N ILE A 122 7.42 13.77 -0.41
CA ILE A 122 8.67 14.47 -0.71
C ILE A 122 9.71 13.99 0.29
N PRO A 123 10.86 13.45 -0.15
CA PRO A 123 11.93 13.06 0.75
C PRO A 123 12.40 14.24 1.62
N ASN A 124 12.48 14.03 2.94
CA ASN A 124 12.91 15.02 3.93
C ASN A 124 14.34 14.77 4.40
N HIS A 125 14.80 13.53 4.34
CA HIS A 125 16.15 13.13 4.77
C HIS A 125 17.14 12.95 3.61
N SER A 126 16.64 12.94 2.38
CA SER A 126 17.42 12.81 1.15
C SER A 126 17.88 14.15 0.60
N THR A 127 19.00 14.67 1.14
CA THR A 127 19.51 16.02 0.80
C THR A 127 20.93 16.02 0.23
N THR A 128 21.68 14.94 0.42
CA THR A 128 23.12 14.89 0.10
C THR A 128 23.42 14.18 -1.22
N VAL A 129 22.54 13.29 -1.66
CA VAL A 129 22.73 12.45 -2.86
C VAL A 129 21.73 12.85 -3.95
N HIS A 130 22.22 13.04 -5.18
CA HIS A 130 21.38 13.38 -6.32
C HIS A 130 20.40 12.24 -6.66
N CYS A 131 19.12 12.57 -6.87
CA CYS A 131 18.04 11.60 -7.09
C CYS A 131 17.83 10.58 -5.95
N SER A 132 18.25 10.90 -4.73
CA SER A 132 17.94 10.04 -3.58
C SER A 132 16.49 10.19 -3.12
N MET A 133 16.01 9.14 -2.46
CA MET A 133 14.64 8.98 -1.99
C MET A 133 14.64 8.55 -0.53
N ASP A 134 13.54 8.84 0.15
CA ASP A 134 13.26 8.31 1.49
C ASP A 134 12.34 7.09 1.38
N ILE A 135 12.53 6.11 2.26
CA ILE A 135 11.67 4.93 2.36
C ILE A 135 11.08 4.87 3.76
N ILE A 136 9.76 4.92 3.87
CA ILE A 136 9.07 4.61 5.12
C ILE A 136 8.88 3.08 5.19
N ILE A 137 9.28 2.47 6.30
CA ILE A 137 9.21 1.01 6.49
C ILE A 137 8.29 0.71 7.68
N LEU A 138 7.20 -0.02 7.41
CA LEU A 138 6.25 -0.50 8.42
C LEU A 138 6.32 -2.04 8.51
N PRO A 139 6.19 -2.65 9.69
CA PRO A 139 5.85 -2.05 10.99
C PRO A 139 7.06 -1.54 11.79
N ASP A 140 8.27 -1.59 11.22
CA ASP A 140 9.50 -1.06 11.85
C ASP A 140 9.37 0.41 12.30
N ASN A 141 8.46 1.17 11.68
CA ASN A 141 8.12 2.56 11.98
C ASN A 141 9.33 3.51 11.89
N ILE A 142 10.12 3.32 10.84
CA ILE A 142 11.34 4.09 10.55
C ILE A 142 11.32 4.65 9.13
N VAL A 143 12.19 5.63 8.89
CA VAL A 143 12.51 6.18 7.57
C VAL A 143 13.97 5.92 7.26
N VAL A 144 14.25 5.40 6.07
CA VAL A 144 15.60 5.28 5.53
C VAL A 144 15.78 6.37 4.47
N GLY A 145 16.68 7.32 4.73
CA GLY A 145 16.97 8.44 3.83
C GLY A 145 18.24 8.23 3.00
N ASN A 146 18.42 9.09 2.00
CA ASN A 146 19.51 9.07 1.01
C ASN A 146 19.57 7.76 0.18
N VAL A 147 18.44 7.12 -0.09
CA VAL A 147 18.43 5.85 -0.81
C VAL A 147 18.38 6.06 -2.32
N THR A 148 19.21 5.33 -3.06
CA THR A 148 19.17 5.29 -4.53
C THR A 148 18.77 3.91 -5.06
N ALA A 149 18.49 3.80 -6.36
CA ALA A 149 18.21 2.49 -6.98
C ALA A 149 19.40 1.51 -6.84
N ASP A 150 20.64 2.02 -6.85
CA ASP A 150 21.86 1.21 -6.71
C ASP A 150 22.01 0.60 -5.30
N ASP A 151 21.28 1.13 -4.31
CA ASP A 151 21.28 0.63 -2.94
C ASP A 151 20.31 -0.53 -2.71
N ALA A 152 19.55 -0.97 -3.73
CA ALA A 152 18.56 -2.03 -3.62
C ALA A 152 19.09 -3.30 -2.92
N GLN A 153 20.30 -3.74 -3.26
CA GLN A 153 20.94 -4.90 -2.60
C GLN A 153 21.19 -4.64 -1.11
N THR A 154 21.63 -3.43 -0.76
CA THR A 154 21.92 -3.05 0.63
C THR A 154 20.63 -2.96 1.44
N ILE A 155 19.60 -2.36 0.85
CA ILE A 155 18.25 -2.30 1.45
C ILE A 155 17.67 -3.70 1.67
N TYR A 156 17.83 -4.58 0.68
CA TYR A 156 17.33 -5.94 0.76
C TYR A 156 18.00 -6.73 1.91
N GLU A 157 19.33 -6.70 1.99
CA GLU A 157 20.07 -7.42 3.04
C GLU A 157 19.81 -6.86 4.45
N ILE A 158 19.71 -5.54 4.59
CA ILE A 158 19.59 -4.89 5.91
C ILE A 158 18.13 -4.82 6.38
N PHE A 159 17.20 -4.45 5.51
CA PHE A 159 15.82 -4.13 5.91
C PHE A 159 14.79 -5.14 5.43
N VAL A 160 14.96 -5.80 4.28
CA VAL A 160 13.98 -6.81 3.83
C VAL A 160 14.16 -8.12 4.61
N LYS A 161 15.40 -8.61 4.73
CA LYS A 161 15.73 -9.87 5.43
C LYS A 161 15.59 -9.82 6.94
N ARG A 162 15.56 -8.61 7.51
CA ARG A 162 15.42 -8.39 8.94
C ARG A 162 14.10 -9.00 9.45
N PRO A 163 14.10 -9.76 10.57
CA PRO A 163 12.86 -10.23 11.20
C PRO A 163 11.85 -9.10 11.43
N LEU A 164 10.56 -9.43 11.40
CA LEU A 164 9.51 -8.47 11.78
C LEU A 164 9.71 -8.09 13.27
N PRO A 165 9.63 -6.80 13.62
CA PRO A 165 9.79 -6.36 14.99
C PRO A 165 8.62 -6.81 15.88
N GLU A 166 8.93 -7.32 17.06
CA GLU A 166 7.95 -7.59 18.12
C GLU A 166 7.81 -6.40 19.08
N GLU A 167 8.82 -5.52 19.11
CA GLU A 167 8.93 -4.35 19.97
C GLU A 167 9.38 -3.14 19.13
N PRO A 168 9.13 -1.89 19.58
CA PRO A 168 9.59 -0.70 18.89
C PRO A 168 11.10 -0.72 18.61
N VAL A 169 11.47 -0.45 17.35
CA VAL A 169 12.87 -0.47 16.89
C VAL A 169 13.69 0.62 17.59
N ASN A 170 14.81 0.22 18.19
CA ASN A 170 15.77 1.17 18.76
C ASN A 170 16.84 1.49 17.72
N ILE A 171 16.63 2.57 16.97
CA ILE A 171 17.48 2.94 15.83
C ILE A 171 18.97 3.00 16.21
N GLN A 172 19.30 3.66 17.33
CA GLN A 172 20.69 3.84 17.76
C GLN A 172 21.36 2.49 18.02
N LYS A 173 20.70 1.60 18.77
CA LYS A 173 21.28 0.30 19.13
C LYS A 173 21.42 -0.63 17.93
N GLU A 174 20.49 -0.54 16.99
CA GLU A 174 20.35 -1.55 15.95
C GLU A 174 21.09 -1.22 14.66
N PHE A 175 21.29 0.07 14.39
CA PHE A 175 21.96 0.51 13.16
C PHE A 175 23.34 1.14 13.41
N GLU A 176 23.82 1.25 14.66
CA GLU A 176 25.15 1.80 14.98
C GLU A 176 26.31 1.01 14.34
N SER A 177 26.20 -0.31 14.24
CA SER A 177 27.25 -1.18 13.67
C SER A 177 26.95 -1.64 12.24
N VAL A 178 25.91 -1.12 11.61
CA VAL A 178 25.50 -1.52 10.25
C VAL A 178 26.14 -0.58 9.24
N ASP A 179 26.75 -1.13 8.19
CA ASP A 179 27.28 -0.34 7.08
C ASP A 179 26.12 0.16 6.21
N LEU A 180 25.68 1.39 6.48
CA LEU A 180 24.61 2.08 5.75
C LEU A 180 25.11 2.90 4.56
N LYS A 181 26.42 2.90 4.26
CA LYS A 181 27.04 3.82 3.29
C LYS A 181 26.64 5.28 3.60
N GLU A 182 26.01 5.97 2.64
CA GLU A 182 25.50 7.35 2.76
C GLU A 182 24.04 7.41 3.30
N MET A 183 23.41 6.26 3.53
CA MET A 183 22.04 6.19 4.05
C MET A 183 21.98 6.50 5.54
N GLY A 184 20.88 7.08 5.98
CA GLY A 184 20.57 7.32 7.39
C GLY A 184 19.24 6.70 7.77
N VAL A 185 19.12 6.27 9.03
CA VAL A 185 17.86 5.75 9.59
C VAL A 185 17.31 6.74 10.61
N TYR A 186 16.03 7.06 10.48
CA TYR A 186 15.33 8.08 11.25
C TYR A 186 14.00 7.52 11.77
N PRO A 187 13.44 8.05 12.86
CA PRO A 187 12.08 7.70 13.27
C PRO A 187 11.08 8.16 12.20
N ASN A 188 9.96 7.43 12.05
CA ASN A 188 8.84 7.93 11.27
C ASN A 188 8.31 9.25 11.88
N PRO A 189 8.27 10.36 11.12
CA PRO A 189 7.82 11.65 11.64
C PRO A 189 6.30 11.72 11.85
N TYR A 190 5.53 10.75 11.37
CA TYR A 190 4.07 10.77 11.39
C TYR A 190 3.50 9.91 12.53
N ASP A 191 2.51 10.46 13.24
CA ASP A 191 1.75 9.73 14.25
C ASP A 191 0.74 8.78 13.57
N SER A 192 0.19 9.20 12.43
CA SER A 192 -0.68 8.35 11.60
C SER A 192 -0.57 8.68 10.11
N MET A 193 -0.97 7.75 9.25
CA MET A 193 -0.89 7.90 7.80
C MET A 193 -2.15 7.40 7.12
N ILE A 194 -2.70 8.21 6.21
CA ILE A 194 -3.82 7.89 5.33
C ILE A 194 -3.27 7.68 3.93
N LEU A 195 -3.35 6.45 3.41
CA LEU A 195 -2.80 6.07 2.11
C LEU A 195 -3.91 6.02 1.06
N ILE A 196 -3.79 6.87 0.04
CA ILE A 196 -4.79 6.97 -1.04
C ILE A 196 -4.16 6.48 -2.34
N CYS A 197 -4.66 5.38 -2.88
CA CYS A 197 -4.22 4.92 -4.19
C CYS A 197 -4.59 5.95 -5.28
N SER A 198 -3.61 6.58 -5.92
CA SER A 198 -3.78 7.55 -7.02
C SER A 198 -3.37 6.99 -8.39
N HIS A 199 -3.06 5.70 -8.46
CA HIS A 199 -2.32 5.07 -9.56
C HIS A 199 -3.15 4.96 -10.85
N ARG A 200 -3.22 6.06 -11.61
CA ARG A 200 -4.11 6.22 -12.76
C ARG A 200 -3.80 5.24 -13.89
N LYS A 201 -2.52 4.98 -14.17
CA LYS A 201 -2.14 4.03 -15.23
C LYS A 201 -2.56 2.60 -14.92
N ARG A 202 -2.69 2.25 -13.63
CA ARG A 202 -3.12 0.93 -13.15
C ARG A 202 -4.63 0.80 -13.03
N ASP A 203 -5.27 1.79 -12.42
CA ASP A 203 -6.72 1.89 -12.31
C ASP A 203 -7.16 3.35 -12.50
N LYS A 204 -7.90 3.60 -13.58
CA LYS A 204 -8.44 4.93 -13.90
C LYS A 204 -9.33 5.47 -12.77
N ARG A 205 -10.00 4.60 -12.03
CA ARG A 205 -10.88 5.00 -10.93
C ARG A 205 -10.09 5.64 -9.81
N CYS A 206 -9.02 4.99 -9.37
CA CYS A 206 -8.07 5.54 -8.40
C CYS A 206 -7.54 6.91 -8.83
N GLY A 207 -7.13 7.05 -10.10
CA GLY A 207 -6.66 8.34 -10.62
C GLY A 207 -7.71 9.45 -10.67
N ILE A 208 -9.01 9.11 -10.68
CA ILE A 208 -10.12 10.07 -10.67
C ILE A 208 -10.55 10.40 -9.23
N THR A 209 -10.63 9.39 -8.36
CA THR A 209 -11.15 9.54 -6.99
C THR A 209 -10.10 10.08 -6.03
N ALA A 210 -8.81 9.76 -6.22
CA ALA A 210 -7.77 10.12 -5.26
C ALA A 210 -7.67 11.63 -4.98
N PRO A 211 -7.72 12.54 -5.97
CA PRO A 211 -7.69 13.98 -5.68
C PRO A 211 -8.93 14.47 -4.91
N ILE A 212 -10.09 13.83 -5.15
CA ILE A 212 -11.35 14.15 -4.45
C ILE A 212 -11.22 13.72 -2.99
N LEU A 213 -10.79 12.48 -2.75
CA LEU A 213 -10.53 11.94 -1.42
C LEU A 213 -9.46 12.74 -0.66
N ASN A 214 -8.34 13.05 -1.30
CA ASN A 214 -7.24 13.79 -0.68
C ASN A 214 -7.72 15.17 -0.17
N ARG A 215 -8.46 15.91 -1.01
CA ARG A 215 -9.04 17.19 -0.61
C ARG A 215 -10.04 17.07 0.53
N GLU A 216 -10.83 15.99 0.54
CA GLU A 216 -11.82 15.74 1.60
C GLU A 216 -11.14 15.39 2.93
N PHE A 217 -10.13 14.52 2.91
CA PHE A 217 -9.35 14.23 4.12
C PHE A 217 -8.65 15.50 4.65
N ASP A 218 -8.05 16.30 3.79
CA ASP A 218 -7.45 17.58 4.19
C ASP A 218 -8.47 18.54 4.82
N HIS A 219 -9.70 18.56 4.30
CA HIS A 219 -10.79 19.37 4.86
C HIS A 219 -11.21 18.87 6.25
N VAL A 220 -11.50 17.57 6.37
CA VAL A 220 -11.98 16.97 7.62
C VAL A 220 -10.92 17.02 8.71
N LEU A 221 -9.64 16.78 8.40
CA LEU A 221 -8.56 16.88 9.38
C LEU A 221 -8.49 18.28 9.99
N ARG A 222 -8.68 19.33 9.18
CA ARG A 222 -8.71 20.72 9.65
C ARG A 222 -9.95 21.05 10.45
N GLU A 223 -11.11 20.56 10.04
CA GLU A 223 -12.36 20.75 10.79
C GLU A 223 -12.29 20.14 12.19
N LEU A 224 -11.64 18.98 12.30
CA LEU A 224 -11.45 18.26 13.57
C LEU A 224 -10.24 18.76 14.39
N ASP A 225 -9.52 19.80 13.92
CA ASP A 225 -8.30 20.32 14.55
C ASP A 225 -7.22 19.22 14.75
N ILE A 226 -7.15 18.28 13.80
CA ILE A 226 -6.12 17.24 13.77
C ILE A 226 -4.91 17.79 13.02
N HIS A 227 -3.76 17.80 13.68
CA HIS A 227 -2.50 18.27 13.13
C HIS A 227 -2.09 17.48 11.87
N ASP A 228 -1.77 18.20 10.79
CA ASP A 228 -1.34 17.63 9.51
C ASP A 228 0.20 17.63 9.39
N GLY A 229 0.74 16.56 8.79
CA GLY A 229 2.19 16.42 8.56
C GLY A 229 2.98 15.92 9.77
N GLU A 230 4.21 16.41 9.94
CA GLU A 230 5.17 15.94 10.98
C GLU A 230 4.62 16.14 12.40
N GLY A 231 4.67 15.08 13.20
CA GLY A 231 4.04 15.01 14.53
C GLY A 231 2.52 14.88 14.50
N GLY A 232 1.96 14.49 13.35
CA GLY A 232 0.52 14.40 13.12
C GLY A 232 0.15 13.38 12.04
N THR A 233 -0.92 13.68 11.29
CA THR A 233 -1.45 12.78 10.26
C THR A 233 -0.94 13.16 8.86
N ALA A 234 -0.37 12.20 8.13
CA ALA A 234 0.01 12.40 6.73
C ALA A 234 -1.01 11.79 5.77
N VAL A 235 -1.50 12.58 4.82
CA VAL A 235 -2.33 12.11 3.71
C VAL A 235 -1.44 11.91 2.48
N LEU A 236 -1.18 10.65 2.12
CA LEU A 236 -0.21 10.30 1.08
C LEU A 236 -0.89 9.64 -0.11
N MET A 237 -0.67 10.21 -1.31
CA MET A 237 -0.99 9.49 -2.54
C MET A 237 0.05 8.40 -2.79
N VAL A 238 -0.42 7.19 -3.11
CA VAL A 238 0.42 6.00 -3.30
C VAL A 238 0.08 5.27 -4.60
N SER A 239 1.04 4.47 -5.08
CA SER A 239 0.81 3.49 -6.14
C SER A 239 -0.20 2.44 -5.68
N HIS A 240 -0.59 1.54 -6.59
CA HIS A 240 -1.63 0.55 -6.32
C HIS A 240 -1.44 -0.20 -4.99
N ILE A 241 -2.40 -0.04 -4.07
CA ILE A 241 -2.36 -0.61 -2.71
C ILE A 241 -3.04 -1.99 -2.60
N GLY A 242 -3.45 -2.59 -3.72
CA GLY A 242 -4.27 -3.80 -3.73
C GLY A 242 -5.78 -3.51 -3.64
N GLY A 243 -6.57 -4.54 -3.34
CA GLY A 243 -8.03 -4.49 -3.33
C GLY A 243 -8.68 -5.12 -4.58
N LYS A 244 -9.95 -5.51 -4.46
CA LYS A 244 -10.71 -6.04 -5.60
C LYS A 244 -11.06 -4.93 -6.60
N LYS A 245 -11.16 -5.31 -7.87
CA LYS A 245 -11.65 -4.43 -8.94
C LYS A 245 -13.15 -4.35 -8.93
#